data_AF-A0A945K3J1-F1
#
_entry.id   AF-A0A945K3J1-F1
#
_cell.length_a   1.000
_cell.length_b   1.000
_cell.length_c   1.000
_cell.angle_alpha   90.00
_cell.angle_beta   90.00
_cell.angle_gamma   90.00
#
_symmetry.space_group_name_H-M   'P 1'
#
loop_
_entity.id
_entity.type
_entity.pdbx_description
1 polymer ?
#
loop_
_entity_poly.entity_id
_entity_poly.type
_entity_poly.pdbx_seq_one_letter_code
_entity_poly.pdbx_strand_id
1 'polypeptide(L)'
;FKGISVIASAQNTMLYLNPTGSNSFLKIYYHNEQSGSDTISLDFELGGDAARINLFNHKPLVNLNQEEDKVYIQSMAGYKTRISINNTDSLKSMLEGKSINKVTMSFDVNEGSQAEYTAHDKLFLVRVNEEGNNIFLTDFTIEGETHFGGRLEDDKYEFNITRYFYQLLNNDIYTNDLYLLPAGAAVNANRTILNKDIKLTIHYSEL
;
A
#
# COMPACT_ATOMS: atom_id res chain seq x y z
N PHE A 1 12.72 -13.22 -28.74
CA PHE A 1 13.26 -13.31 -27.36
C PHE A 1 14.39 -14.34 -27.36
N LYS A 2 15.53 -14.06 -26.69
CA LYS A 2 16.70 -14.96 -26.61
C LYS A 2 17.01 -15.28 -25.15
N GLY A 3 16.18 -16.11 -24.52
CA GLY A 3 16.29 -16.47 -23.11
C GLY A 3 15.23 -17.50 -22.70
N ILE A 4 14.98 -17.62 -21.39
CA ILE A 4 13.91 -18.45 -20.82
C ILE A 4 12.66 -17.60 -20.59
N SER A 5 11.53 -18.01 -21.16
CA SER A 5 10.23 -17.40 -20.93
C SER A 5 9.33 -18.42 -20.27
N VAL A 6 8.84 -18.09 -19.08
CA VAL A 6 7.83 -18.87 -18.39
C VAL A 6 6.50 -18.15 -18.59
N ILE A 7 5.52 -18.85 -19.17
CA ILE A 7 4.17 -18.35 -19.38
C ILE A 7 3.23 -19.28 -18.64
N ALA A 8 2.43 -18.72 -17.74
CA ALA A 8 1.32 -19.43 -17.12
C ALA A 8 0.01 -18.90 -17.70
N SER A 9 -0.90 -19.80 -18.06
CA SER A 9 -2.26 -19.45 -18.48
C SER A 9 -3.25 -20.05 -17.49
N ALA A 10 -3.98 -19.17 -16.83
CA ALA A 10 -5.08 -19.53 -15.94
C ALA A 10 -6.05 -18.34 -15.85
N GLN A 11 -7.31 -18.61 -15.53
CA GLN A 11 -8.30 -17.57 -15.24
C GLN A 11 -8.30 -17.27 -13.74
N ASN A 12 -8.50 -16.01 -13.37
CA ASN A 12 -8.62 -15.55 -11.98
C ASN A 12 -7.51 -16.05 -11.04
N THR A 13 -6.27 -16.17 -11.55
CA THR A 13 -5.15 -16.74 -10.80
C THR A 13 -4.09 -15.69 -10.53
N MET A 14 -3.54 -15.71 -9.32
CA MET A 14 -2.33 -14.98 -8.96
C MET A 14 -1.18 -15.98 -8.84
N LEU A 15 -0.08 -15.71 -9.54
CA LEU A 15 1.12 -16.54 -9.50
C LEU A 15 2.29 -15.73 -8.96
N TYR A 16 2.85 -16.19 -7.85
CA TYR A 16 4.09 -15.67 -7.31
C TYR A 16 5.24 -16.60 -7.69
N LEU A 17 6.27 -16.03 -8.31
CA LEU A 17 7.51 -16.73 -8.63
C LEU A 17 8.61 -16.19 -7.72
N ASN A 18 9.32 -17.09 -7.03
CA ASN A 18 10.50 -16.75 -6.25
C ASN A 18 11.77 -17.21 -6.99
N PRO A 19 12.32 -16.41 -7.92
CA PRO A 19 13.50 -16.79 -8.71
C PRO A 19 14.79 -16.90 -7.86
N THR A 20 14.78 -16.39 -6.64
CA THR A 20 15.89 -16.49 -5.66
C THR A 20 15.75 -17.65 -4.69
N GLY A 21 14.70 -18.47 -4.81
CA GLY A 21 14.57 -19.67 -3.97
C GLY A 21 15.69 -20.67 -4.24
N SER A 22 16.11 -21.42 -3.23
CA SER A 22 17.17 -22.44 -3.34
C SER A 22 16.85 -23.54 -4.37
N ASN A 23 15.57 -23.71 -4.72
CA ASN A 23 15.10 -24.67 -5.72
C ASN A 23 14.75 -24.00 -7.08
N SER A 24 15.09 -22.73 -7.27
CA SER A 24 14.81 -21.96 -8.49
C SER A 24 16.08 -21.80 -9.32
N PHE A 25 16.35 -22.77 -10.18
CA PHE A 25 17.53 -22.79 -11.03
C PHE A 25 17.19 -23.35 -12.42
N LEU A 26 17.99 -22.96 -13.41
CA LEU A 26 18.12 -23.71 -14.65
C LEU A 26 19.36 -24.57 -14.53
N LYS A 27 19.20 -25.90 -14.58
CA LYS A 27 20.32 -26.85 -14.56
C LYS A 27 20.48 -27.49 -15.93
N ILE A 28 21.68 -27.39 -16.49
CA ILE A 28 22.05 -28.05 -17.74
C ILE A 28 22.93 -29.25 -17.40
N TYR A 29 22.47 -30.46 -17.74
CA TYR A 29 23.28 -31.67 -17.66
C TYR A 29 24.06 -31.85 -18.96
N TYR A 30 25.34 -32.18 -18.86
CA TYR A 30 26.20 -32.39 -20.01
C TYR A 30 27.18 -33.55 -19.80
N HIS A 31 27.61 -34.15 -20.91
CA HIS A 31 28.54 -35.27 -20.94
C HIS A 31 29.88 -34.83 -21.52
N ASN A 32 30.98 -35.33 -20.95
CA ASN A 32 32.33 -35.15 -21.50
C ASN A 32 33.10 -36.47 -21.39
N GLU A 33 33.55 -36.99 -22.54
CA GLU A 33 34.26 -38.27 -22.67
C GLU A 33 35.60 -38.34 -21.89
N GLN A 34 36.15 -37.20 -21.46
CA GLN A 34 37.38 -37.15 -20.65
C GLN A 34 37.20 -37.52 -19.18
N SER A 35 35.97 -37.46 -18.66
CA SER A 35 35.68 -37.68 -17.24
C SER A 35 34.87 -38.96 -17.15
N GLY A 36 35.43 -40.05 -16.64
CA GLY A 36 34.73 -41.34 -16.46
C GLY A 36 33.54 -41.32 -15.47
N SER A 37 33.02 -40.13 -15.13
CA SER A 37 31.83 -39.91 -14.31
C SER A 37 30.77 -39.15 -15.10
N ASP A 38 29.60 -39.77 -15.26
CA ASP A 38 28.53 -39.36 -16.16
C ASP A 38 27.57 -38.31 -15.56
N THR A 39 28.05 -37.46 -14.65
CA THR A 39 27.19 -36.62 -13.80
C THR A 39 27.72 -35.20 -13.67
N ILE A 40 27.87 -34.50 -14.79
CA ILE A 40 28.29 -33.10 -14.81
C ILE A 40 27.08 -32.20 -15.07
N SER A 41 26.91 -31.17 -14.24
CA SER A 41 25.83 -30.20 -14.37
C SER A 41 26.33 -28.77 -14.18
N LEU A 42 25.74 -27.83 -14.92
CA LEU A 42 25.91 -26.39 -14.75
C LEU A 42 24.60 -25.76 -14.29
N ASP A 43 24.64 -25.05 -13.17
CA ASP A 43 23.48 -24.39 -12.58
C ASP A 43 23.52 -22.90 -12.88
N PHE A 44 22.45 -22.38 -13.45
CA PHE A 44 22.19 -20.96 -13.62
C PHE A 44 21.16 -20.54 -12.56
N GLU A 45 21.62 -19.77 -11.60
CA GLU A 45 20.73 -19.12 -10.64
C GLU A 45 19.89 -18.06 -11.36
N LEU A 46 18.59 -18.02 -11.08
CA LEU A 46 17.67 -17.02 -11.64
C LEU A 46 17.65 -15.72 -10.81
N GLY A 47 18.52 -15.63 -9.79
CA GLY A 47 18.69 -14.50 -8.88
C GLY A 47 19.85 -13.56 -9.25
N GLY A 48 20.21 -12.64 -8.34
CA GLY A 48 21.31 -11.68 -8.49
C GLY A 48 20.88 -10.24 -8.81
N ASP A 49 21.81 -9.43 -9.32
CA ASP A 49 21.66 -7.98 -9.63
C ASP A 49 20.81 -7.70 -10.88
N ALA A 50 19.98 -8.65 -11.31
CA ALA A 50 19.09 -8.47 -12.44
C ALA A 50 17.95 -7.50 -12.10
N ALA A 51 17.68 -6.56 -13.00
CA ALA A 51 16.52 -5.69 -12.89
C ALA A 51 15.22 -6.49 -12.96
N ARG A 52 14.33 -6.30 -11.98
CA ARG A 52 13.01 -6.92 -11.92
C ARG A 52 11.95 -5.90 -12.28
N ILE A 53 11.05 -6.27 -13.18
CA ILE A 53 9.94 -5.41 -13.60
C ILE A 53 8.65 -6.21 -13.44
N ASN A 54 7.72 -5.66 -12.67
CA ASN A 54 6.35 -6.16 -12.62
C ASN A 54 5.49 -5.31 -13.54
N LEU A 55 4.83 -5.95 -14.51
CA LEU A 55 3.93 -5.29 -15.44
C LEU A 55 2.49 -5.60 -15.03
N PHE A 56 1.69 -4.55 -14.86
CA PHE A 56 0.29 -4.66 -14.53
C PHE A 56 -0.54 -3.96 -15.59
N ASN A 57 -1.57 -4.65 -16.07
CA ASN A 57 -2.52 -4.05 -17.00
C ASN A 57 -3.48 -3.13 -16.25
N HIS A 58 -3.94 -2.09 -16.94
CA HIS A 58 -4.98 -1.22 -16.41
C HIS A 58 -6.25 -2.04 -16.12
N LYS A 59 -6.84 -1.83 -14.95
CA LYS A 59 -8.09 -2.45 -14.52
C LYS A 59 -9.21 -1.40 -14.68
N PRO A 60 -10.21 -1.62 -15.56
CA PRO A 60 -11.35 -0.70 -15.69
C PRO A 60 -12.31 -0.80 -14.51
N LEU A 61 -12.80 0.33 -14.00
CA LEU A 61 -13.76 0.37 -12.88
C LEU A 61 -15.07 -0.34 -13.19
N VAL A 62 -15.49 -0.31 -14.46
CA VAL A 62 -16.73 -0.96 -14.94
C VAL A 62 -16.72 -2.49 -14.75
N ASN A 63 -15.54 -3.08 -14.59
CA ASN A 63 -15.40 -4.52 -14.37
C ASN A 63 -15.46 -4.89 -12.88
N LEU A 64 -15.64 -3.92 -11.98
CA LEU A 64 -15.71 -4.14 -10.54
C LEU A 64 -17.14 -3.99 -10.03
N ASN A 65 -17.58 -4.97 -9.24
CA ASN A 65 -18.76 -4.83 -8.39
C ASN A 65 -18.38 -4.00 -7.17
N GLN A 66 -18.73 -2.72 -7.18
CA GLN A 66 -18.47 -1.80 -6.06
C GLN A 66 -19.72 -1.71 -5.20
N GLU A 67 -19.54 -1.95 -3.90
CA GLU A 67 -20.57 -1.71 -2.90
C GLU A 67 -20.45 -0.27 -2.40
N GLU A 68 -21.58 0.44 -2.34
CA GLU A 68 -21.63 1.89 -2.09
C GLU A 68 -21.17 2.28 -0.68
N ASP A 69 -21.22 1.35 0.26
CA ASP A 69 -20.84 1.46 1.67
C ASP A 69 -19.44 0.92 1.97
N LYS A 70 -18.66 0.56 0.94
CA LYS A 70 -17.30 0.02 1.07
C LYS A 70 -16.28 0.86 0.33
N VAL A 71 -15.05 0.82 0.84
CA VAL A 71 -13.91 1.53 0.29
C VAL A 71 -12.82 0.52 -0.06
N TYR A 72 -12.33 0.58 -1.30
CA TYR A 72 -11.44 -0.44 -1.87
C TYR A 72 -10.03 0.09 -2.12
N ILE A 73 -9.04 -0.69 -1.69
CA ILE A 73 -7.62 -0.46 -1.97
C ILE A 73 -7.03 -1.76 -2.50
N GLN A 74 -6.35 -1.70 -3.64
CA GLN A 74 -5.89 -2.89 -4.35
C GLN A 74 -4.51 -2.67 -4.97
N SER A 75 -3.61 -3.62 -4.73
CA SER A 75 -2.28 -3.65 -5.34
C SER A 75 -2.30 -4.09 -6.81
N MET A 76 -1.13 -4.17 -7.46
CA MET A 76 -0.98 -4.57 -8.87
C MET A 76 -1.74 -3.67 -9.86
N ALA A 77 -1.42 -2.36 -9.84
CA ALA A 77 -2.12 -1.30 -10.58
C ALA A 77 -3.65 -1.30 -10.36
N GLY A 78 -4.07 -1.65 -9.14
CA GLY A 78 -5.44 -1.47 -8.68
C GLY A 78 -5.71 -0.04 -8.23
N TYR A 79 -6.61 0.10 -7.27
CA TYR A 79 -7.15 1.38 -6.84
C TYR A 79 -6.58 1.84 -5.50
N LYS A 80 -6.59 3.16 -5.33
CA LYS A 80 -6.31 3.87 -4.08
C LYS A 80 -7.53 4.67 -3.67
N THR A 81 -7.65 4.96 -2.39
CA THR A 81 -8.79 5.72 -1.86
C THR A 81 -8.43 7.20 -1.74
N ARG A 82 -9.27 8.08 -2.28
CA ARG A 82 -9.22 9.52 -1.98
C ARG A 82 -10.07 9.80 -0.74
N ILE A 83 -9.55 10.63 0.16
CA ILE A 83 -10.23 11.11 1.35
C ILE A 83 -10.12 12.63 1.34
N SER A 84 -11.20 13.35 1.65
CA SER A 84 -11.17 14.81 1.75
C SER A 84 -11.68 15.23 3.12
N ILE A 85 -10.90 16.03 3.84
CA ILE A 85 -11.34 16.63 5.11
C ILE A 85 -12.15 17.89 4.77
N ASN A 86 -13.46 17.82 4.97
CA ASN A 86 -14.37 18.93 4.66
C ASN A 86 -14.64 19.79 5.91
N ASN A 87 -15.24 20.96 5.70
CA ASN A 87 -15.64 21.89 6.76
C ASN A 87 -14.46 22.34 7.65
N THR A 88 -13.30 22.57 7.05
CA THR A 88 -12.07 23.00 7.74
C THR A 88 -12.27 24.32 8.51
N ASP A 89 -13.05 25.26 7.97
CA ASP A 89 -13.38 26.51 8.65
C ASP A 89 -14.16 26.27 9.95
N SER A 90 -15.16 25.38 9.90
CA SER A 90 -15.93 25.01 11.09
C SER A 90 -15.07 24.29 12.13
N LEU A 91 -14.18 23.40 11.68
CA LEU A 91 -13.21 22.73 12.57
C LEU A 91 -12.27 23.74 13.23
N LYS A 92 -11.78 24.72 12.46
CA LYS A 92 -10.93 25.81 12.96
C LYS A 92 -11.64 26.63 14.02
N SER A 93 -12.88 27.06 13.76
CA SER A 93 -13.69 27.81 14.73
C SER A 93 -14.00 26.99 15.99
N MET A 94 -14.30 25.70 15.87
CA MET A 94 -14.56 24.83 17.01
C MET A 94 -13.32 24.67 17.91
N LEU A 95 -12.12 24.74 17.32
CA LEU A 95 -10.83 24.57 18.00
C LEU A 95 -10.17 25.89 18.39
N GLU A 96 -10.83 27.02 18.16
CA GLU A 96 -10.32 28.33 18.53
C GLU A 96 -10.16 28.44 20.05
N GLY A 97 -9.01 28.96 20.50
CA GLY A 97 -8.68 29.05 21.93
C GLY A 97 -8.42 27.71 22.62
N LYS A 98 -8.22 26.62 21.88
CA LYS A 98 -7.89 25.29 22.43
C LYS A 98 -6.52 24.83 21.96
N SER A 99 -5.86 24.01 22.77
CA SER A 99 -4.61 23.34 22.39
C SER A 99 -4.89 21.96 21.82
N ILE A 100 -4.45 21.67 20.60
CA ILE A 100 -4.58 20.35 19.97
C ILE A 100 -3.45 19.44 20.49
N ASN A 101 -3.81 18.37 21.19
CA ASN A 101 -2.86 17.45 21.82
C ASN A 101 -2.55 16.23 20.94
N LYS A 102 -3.57 15.66 20.30
CA LYS A 102 -3.44 14.48 19.44
C LYS A 102 -4.60 14.40 18.47
N VAL A 103 -4.31 14.09 17.21
CA VAL A 103 -5.32 13.80 16.19
C VAL A 103 -5.02 12.46 15.55
N THR A 104 -6.01 11.57 15.53
CA THR A 104 -5.92 10.29 14.83
C THR A 104 -7.00 10.15 13.78
N MET A 105 -6.64 9.52 12.66
CA MET A 105 -7.57 9.08 11.64
C MET A 105 -7.50 7.56 11.58
N SER A 106 -8.66 6.91 11.69
CA SER A 106 -8.73 5.45 11.69
C SER A 106 -9.76 4.89 10.74
N PHE A 107 -9.45 3.69 10.26
CA PHE A 107 -10.18 2.97 9.23
C PHE A 107 -10.36 1.53 9.68
N ASP A 108 -11.60 1.09 9.77
CA ASP A 108 -11.94 -0.28 10.14
C ASP A 108 -12.00 -1.13 8.85
N VAL A 109 -11.29 -2.26 8.86
CA VAL A 109 -11.38 -3.28 7.81
C VAL A 109 -12.75 -3.94 7.89
N ASN A 110 -13.36 -4.16 6.73
CA ASN A 110 -14.68 -4.77 6.65
C ASN A 110 -14.62 -6.23 7.10
N GLU A 111 -15.51 -6.63 8.00
CA GLU A 111 -15.52 -7.97 8.58
C GLU A 111 -15.64 -9.04 7.50
N GLY A 112 -14.84 -10.10 7.59
CA GLY A 112 -14.83 -11.21 6.64
C GLY A 112 -14.23 -10.89 5.27
N SER A 113 -13.79 -9.65 5.01
CA SER A 113 -13.28 -9.23 3.69
C SER A 113 -11.94 -9.85 3.31
N GLN A 114 -11.26 -10.48 4.28
CA GLN A 114 -9.91 -11.03 4.14
C GLN A 114 -9.88 -12.50 3.71
N ALA A 115 -11.04 -13.15 3.56
CA ALA A 115 -11.13 -14.59 3.28
C ALA A 115 -10.52 -14.98 1.92
N GLU A 116 -10.67 -14.13 0.91
CA GLU A 116 -10.19 -14.39 -0.46
C GLU A 116 -8.84 -13.71 -0.73
N TYR A 117 -8.69 -12.47 -0.27
CA TYR A 117 -7.48 -11.68 -0.41
C TYR A 117 -7.17 -11.06 0.93
N THR A 118 -5.95 -11.27 1.42
CA THR A 118 -5.51 -10.65 2.66
C THR A 118 -5.49 -9.13 2.54
N ALA A 119 -5.80 -8.45 3.64
CA ALA A 119 -5.61 -7.02 3.72
C ALA A 119 -4.11 -6.67 3.63
N HIS A 120 -3.80 -5.42 3.32
CA HIS A 120 -2.41 -4.97 3.32
C HIS A 120 -1.91 -4.88 4.77
N ASP A 121 -0.72 -5.42 5.07
CA ASP A 121 -0.12 -5.29 6.41
C ASP A 121 0.11 -3.83 6.81
N LYS A 122 0.21 -2.94 5.82
CA LYS A 122 0.42 -1.52 6.00
C LYS A 122 -0.16 -0.68 4.87
N LEU A 123 -0.72 0.46 5.24
CA LEU A 123 -1.13 1.53 4.35
C LEU A 123 -0.34 2.81 4.64
N PHE A 124 -0.23 3.67 3.64
CA PHE A 124 0.32 5.02 3.77
C PHE A 124 -0.77 6.06 3.53
N LEU A 125 -0.86 7.04 4.41
CA LEU A 125 -1.69 8.22 4.21
C LEU A 125 -0.80 9.37 3.74
N VAL A 126 -1.15 9.95 2.60
CA VAL A 126 -0.42 11.07 1.98
C VAL A 126 -1.39 12.19 1.64
N ARG A 127 -0.90 13.43 1.58
CA ARG A 127 -1.68 14.57 1.04
C ARG A 127 -1.34 14.82 -0.42
N VAL A 128 -2.22 15.51 -1.12
CA VAL A 128 -2.00 15.96 -2.51
C VAL A 128 -1.62 17.43 -2.48
N ASN A 129 -0.42 17.82 -2.89
CA ASN A 129 -0.07 19.24 -2.93
C ASN A 129 -0.75 19.98 -4.11
N GLU A 130 -0.52 21.29 -4.23
CA GLU A 130 -1.11 22.12 -5.29
C GLU A 130 -0.73 21.67 -6.71
N GLU A 131 0.45 21.05 -6.87
CA GLU A 131 0.88 20.48 -8.15
C GLU A 131 0.28 19.09 -8.45
N GLY A 132 -0.57 18.55 -7.56
CA GLY A 132 -1.21 17.24 -7.72
C GLY A 132 -0.33 16.05 -7.31
N ASN A 133 0.83 16.30 -6.69
CA ASN A 133 1.76 15.27 -6.25
C ASN A 133 1.37 14.73 -4.87
N ASN A 134 1.59 13.42 -4.69
CA ASN A 134 1.47 12.77 -3.39
C ASN A 134 2.67 13.14 -2.50
N ILE A 135 2.40 13.75 -1.35
CA ILE A 135 3.40 14.16 -0.35
C ILE A 135 3.07 13.48 0.98
N PHE A 136 4.07 12.85 1.60
CA PHE A 136 3.91 12.29 2.94
C PHE A 136 3.53 13.36 3.95
N LEU A 137 2.69 12.99 4.91
CA LEU A 137 2.31 13.89 6.01
C LEU A 137 3.54 14.21 6.87
N THR A 138 3.55 15.40 7.47
CA THR A 138 4.66 15.85 8.33
C THR A 138 4.85 14.95 9.54
N ASP A 139 3.78 14.32 10.03
CA ASP A 139 3.83 13.30 11.07
C ASP A 139 4.69 12.09 10.65
N PHE A 140 4.69 11.70 9.38
CA PHE A 140 5.57 10.62 8.87
C PHE A 140 7.02 11.09 8.70
N THR A 141 7.23 12.25 8.09
CA THR A 141 8.57 12.70 7.70
C THR A 141 9.40 13.25 8.86
N ILE A 142 8.76 13.76 9.91
CA ILE A 142 9.42 14.37 11.07
C ILE A 142 9.46 13.39 12.26
N GLU A 143 8.32 12.78 12.61
CA GLU A 143 8.23 11.91 13.80
C GLU A 143 8.57 10.44 13.49
N GLY A 144 8.52 10.06 12.21
CA GLY A 144 8.88 8.74 11.73
C GLY A 144 7.72 7.74 11.69
N GLU A 145 7.98 6.60 11.05
CA GLU A 145 6.98 5.56 10.77
C GLU A 145 6.26 5.05 12.02
N THR A 146 7.00 4.74 13.09
CA THR A 146 6.42 4.16 14.31
C THR A 146 5.41 5.10 14.97
N HIS A 147 5.68 6.41 14.95
CA HIS A 147 4.76 7.41 15.49
C HIS A 147 3.56 7.63 14.57
N PHE A 148 3.80 7.59 13.25
CA PHE A 148 2.78 7.83 12.24
C PHE A 148 1.73 6.72 12.17
N GLY A 149 2.14 5.45 12.29
CA GLY A 149 1.24 4.29 12.26
C GLY A 149 0.97 3.76 10.84
N GLY A 150 -0.27 3.35 10.60
CA GLY A 150 -0.74 2.77 9.34
C GLY A 150 -0.50 1.28 9.16
N ARG A 151 -0.01 0.58 10.18
CA ARG A 151 0.02 -0.90 10.21
C ARG A 151 -1.37 -1.44 10.53
N LEU A 152 -1.67 -2.62 10.01
CA LEU A 152 -2.90 -3.33 10.33
C LEU A 152 -2.77 -3.98 11.71
N GLU A 153 -3.64 -3.60 12.64
CA GLU A 153 -3.74 -4.16 13.98
C GLU A 153 -5.22 -4.28 14.36
N ASP A 154 -5.65 -5.47 14.81
CA ASP A 154 -7.03 -5.75 15.19
C ASP A 154 -8.07 -5.27 14.15
N ASP A 155 -7.86 -5.62 12.87
CA ASP A 155 -8.70 -5.23 11.74
C ASP A 155 -8.88 -3.70 11.58
N LYS A 156 -7.88 -2.92 12.03
CA LYS A 156 -7.91 -1.47 11.98
C LYS A 156 -6.57 -0.91 11.50
N TYR A 157 -6.65 0.17 10.74
CA TYR A 157 -5.52 1.06 10.48
C TYR A 157 -5.72 2.36 11.25
N GLU A 158 -4.70 2.80 11.98
CA GLU A 158 -4.70 4.10 12.67
C GLU A 158 -3.48 4.93 12.28
N PHE A 159 -3.72 6.21 11.99
CA PHE A 159 -2.69 7.18 11.65
C PHE A 159 -2.70 8.33 12.65
N ASN A 160 -1.53 8.70 13.17
CA ASN A 160 -1.35 9.96 13.89
C ASN A 160 -1.09 11.08 12.89
N ILE A 161 -1.97 12.08 12.89
CA ILE A 161 -1.94 13.18 11.92
C ILE A 161 -1.99 14.55 12.60
N THR A 162 -1.53 14.62 13.86
CA THR A 162 -1.63 15.82 14.69
C THR A 162 -0.98 17.04 14.03
N ARG A 163 0.23 16.88 13.48
CA ARG A 163 0.97 17.98 12.84
C ARG A 163 0.33 18.39 11.53
N TYR A 164 -0.03 17.42 10.69
CA TYR A 164 -0.74 17.67 9.45
C TYR A 164 -2.05 18.41 9.71
N PHE A 165 -2.86 17.95 10.66
CA PHE A 165 -4.15 18.55 10.98
C PHE A 165 -4.01 19.99 11.49
N TYR A 166 -3.04 20.25 12.37
CA TYR A 166 -2.75 21.62 12.79
C TYR A 166 -2.36 22.52 11.62
N GLN A 167 -1.51 22.04 10.71
CA GLN A 167 -1.11 22.80 9.52
C GLN A 167 -2.29 23.03 8.58
N LEU A 168 -3.14 22.03 8.36
CA LEU A 168 -4.35 22.14 7.54
C LEU A 168 -5.26 23.28 8.01
N LEU A 169 -5.41 23.49 9.32
CA LEU A 169 -6.29 24.54 9.85
C LEU A 169 -5.64 25.94 9.84
N ASN A 170 -4.31 26.02 9.81
CA ASN A 170 -3.57 27.26 10.08
C ASN A 170 -2.67 27.72 8.94
N ASN A 171 -2.54 26.94 7.87
CA ASN A 171 -1.66 27.21 6.75
C ASN A 171 -2.33 26.87 5.42
N ASP A 172 -2.60 27.89 4.62
CA ASP A 172 -3.35 27.78 3.36
C ASP A 172 -2.63 26.92 2.29
N ILE A 173 -1.33 26.63 2.46
CA ILE A 173 -0.55 25.73 1.58
C ILE A 173 -0.88 24.24 1.84
N TYR A 174 -1.54 23.93 2.97
CA TYR A 174 -1.92 22.57 3.31
C TYR A 174 -3.31 22.26 2.76
N THR A 175 -3.31 21.36 1.78
CA THR A 175 -4.51 20.82 1.15
C THR A 175 -5.21 19.79 2.05
N ASN A 176 -6.53 19.71 1.89
CA ASN A 176 -7.41 18.79 2.61
C ASN A 176 -7.64 17.45 1.88
N ASP A 177 -7.04 17.27 0.70
CA ASP A 177 -7.10 16.05 -0.10
C ASP A 177 -5.99 15.08 0.28
N LEU A 178 -6.42 13.87 0.62
CA LEU A 178 -5.59 12.77 1.07
C LEU A 178 -5.77 11.56 0.16
N TYR A 179 -4.73 10.73 0.08
CA TYR A 179 -4.81 9.38 -0.49
C TYR A 179 -4.34 8.34 0.51
N LEU A 180 -5.08 7.23 0.57
CA LEU A 180 -4.67 6.01 1.25
C LEU A 180 -4.08 5.05 0.22
N LEU A 181 -2.82 4.67 0.42
CA LEU A 181 -2.00 3.91 -0.53
C LEU A 181 -1.53 2.59 0.07
N PRO A 182 -1.48 1.50 -0.71
CA PRO A 182 -0.93 0.24 -0.24
C PRO A 182 0.59 0.25 -0.18
N ALA A 183 1.16 -0.26 0.92
CA ALA A 183 2.59 -0.55 0.99
C ALA A 183 2.94 -1.76 0.10
N GLY A 184 4.01 -1.65 -0.69
CA GLY A 184 4.47 -2.77 -1.54
C GLY A 184 3.53 -3.10 -2.70
N ALA A 185 2.76 -2.11 -3.20
CA ALA A 185 1.74 -2.30 -4.23
C ALA A 185 2.22 -2.99 -5.52
N ALA A 186 3.53 -2.94 -5.77
CA ALA A 186 4.17 -3.53 -6.94
C ALA A 186 4.59 -5.00 -6.72
N VAL A 187 4.52 -5.54 -5.51
CA VAL A 187 5.08 -6.87 -5.17
C VAL A 187 4.12 -7.78 -4.41
N ASN A 188 2.95 -7.27 -4.00
CA ASN A 188 1.87 -8.07 -3.43
C ASN A 188 0.58 -7.88 -4.24
N ALA A 189 -0.43 -8.71 -3.94
CA ALA A 189 -1.73 -8.68 -4.59
C ALA A 189 -2.86 -8.48 -3.58
N ASN A 190 -2.52 -7.92 -2.43
CA ASN A 190 -3.43 -7.75 -1.30
C ASN A 190 -4.58 -6.81 -1.71
N ARG A 191 -5.70 -6.97 -0.99
CA ARG A 191 -6.91 -6.18 -1.13
C ARG A 191 -7.37 -5.77 0.26
N THR A 192 -7.40 -4.47 0.51
CA THR A 192 -8.05 -3.94 1.71
C THR A 192 -9.43 -3.43 1.33
N ILE A 193 -10.44 -3.91 2.03
CA ILE A 193 -11.81 -3.40 1.97
C ILE A 193 -12.10 -2.76 3.33
N LEU A 194 -12.41 -1.47 3.33
CA LEU A 194 -12.69 -0.70 4.53
C LEU A 194 -14.18 -0.40 4.61
N ASN A 195 -14.69 -0.23 5.83
CA ASN A 195 -15.98 0.41 6.05
C ASN A 195 -15.91 1.87 5.55
N LYS A 196 -17.02 2.38 5.02
CA LYS A 196 -17.08 3.77 4.52
C LYS A 196 -16.96 4.82 5.61
N ASP A 197 -17.37 4.49 6.83
CA ASP A 197 -17.25 5.41 7.97
C ASP A 197 -15.79 5.54 8.41
N ILE A 198 -15.27 6.75 8.28
CA ILE A 198 -13.90 7.11 8.70
C ILE A 198 -14.00 7.85 10.04
N LYS A 199 -13.21 7.42 11.03
CA LYS A 199 -13.18 8.04 12.35
C LYS A 199 -12.01 9.00 12.47
N LEU A 200 -12.30 10.30 12.61
CA LEU A 200 -11.34 11.34 12.98
C LEU A 200 -11.52 11.67 14.47
N THR A 201 -10.50 11.43 15.28
CA THR A 201 -10.52 11.71 16.73
C THR A 201 -9.55 12.85 17.04
N ILE A 202 -10.05 13.89 17.72
CA ILE A 202 -9.29 15.08 18.09
C ILE A 202 -9.30 15.20 19.61
N HIS A 203 -8.14 15.08 20.23
CA HIS A 203 -7.93 15.36 21.63
C HIS A 203 -7.39 16.79 21.78
N TYR A 204 -8.09 17.60 22.58
CA TYR A 204 -7.70 18.98 22.84
C TYR A 204 -7.86 19.33 24.33
N SER A 205 -7.21 20.40 24.74
CA SER A 205 -7.36 21.01 26.07
C SER A 205 -7.87 22.44 25.93
N GLU A 206 -8.64 22.89 26.91
CA GLU A 206 -8.92 24.33 27.09
C GLU A 206 -7.63 25.07 27.47
N LEU A 207 -7.49 26.32 27.00
CA LEU A 207 -6.41 27.24 27.40
C LEU A 207 -6.72 27.95 28.72
#